data_AF-A0A317HI77-F1
#
_entry.id   AF-A0A317HI77-F1
#
_cell.length_a   1.000
_cell.length_b   1.000
_cell.length_c   1.000
_cell.angle_alpha   90.00
_cell.angle_beta   90.00
_cell.angle_gamma   90.00
#
_symmetry.space_group_name_H-M   'P 1'
#
loop_
_entity.id
_entity.type
_entity.pdbx_description
1 polymer ?
#
loop_
_entity_poly.entity_id
_entity_poly.type
_entity_poly.pdbx_seq_one_letter_code
_entity_poly.pdbx_strand_id
1 'polypeptide(L)'
;AESLSSAYKTLNDKYYGAEVEVDDLIKIEWARIPHFYYNFYVYQYATGISASAALASQIVSEGQPAVERYRRFLASGSSDYSIALLRDAGVDLSTPEPIQQALDTFSHYLDQLESLL
;
A
#
# COMPACT_ATOMS: atom_id res chain seq x y z
N ALA A 1 2.57 -20.00 21.04
CA ALA A 1 2.51 -20.38 19.61
C ALA A 1 1.06 -20.48 19.13
N GLU A 2 0.20 -21.24 19.82
CA GLU A 2 -1.21 -21.42 19.41
C GLU A 2 -2.01 -20.11 19.28
N SER A 3 -1.85 -19.16 20.21
CA SER A 3 -2.53 -17.86 20.14
C SER A 3 -2.15 -17.05 18.90
N LEU A 4 -0.87 -16.99 18.55
CA LEU A 4 -0.36 -16.31 17.34
C LEU A 4 -0.87 -17.00 16.08
N SER A 5 -0.87 -18.34 16.06
CA SER A 5 -1.39 -19.09 14.94
C SER A 5 -2.88 -18.89 14.72
N SER A 6 -3.68 -18.92 15.80
CA SER A 6 -5.11 -18.64 15.73
C SER A 6 -5.39 -17.22 15.24
N ALA A 7 -4.65 -16.22 15.75
CA ALA A 7 -4.77 -14.84 15.29
C ALA A 7 -4.41 -14.69 13.80
N TYR A 8 -3.32 -15.33 13.35
CA TYR A 8 -2.91 -15.28 11.95
C TYR A 8 -3.92 -15.94 11.02
N LYS A 9 -4.43 -17.12 11.39
CA LYS A 9 -5.49 -17.80 10.61
C LYS A 9 -6.74 -16.93 10.52
N THR A 10 -7.18 -16.35 11.64
CA THR A 10 -8.35 -15.45 11.66
C THR A 10 -8.15 -14.24 10.74
N LEU A 11 -6.94 -13.68 10.72
CA LEU A 11 -6.60 -12.58 9.83
C LEU A 11 -6.60 -13.02 8.36
N ASN A 12 -6.03 -14.19 8.05
CA ASN A 12 -6.01 -14.73 6.70
C ASN A 12 -7.43 -15.04 6.19
N ASP A 13 -8.28 -15.66 7.03
CA ASP A 13 -9.70 -15.89 6.75
C ASP A 13 -10.43 -14.56 6.46
N LYS A 14 -10.14 -13.50 7.24
CA LYS A 14 -10.75 -12.18 7.01
C LYS A 14 -10.37 -11.59 5.64
N TYR A 15 -9.13 -11.75 5.20
CA TYR A 15 -8.66 -11.15 3.94
C TYR A 15 -9.01 -11.98 2.70
N TYR A 16 -9.02 -13.31 2.81
CA TYR A 16 -9.12 -14.20 1.65
C TYR A 16 -10.25 -15.24 1.72
N GLY A 17 -10.77 -15.55 2.91
CA GLY A 17 -11.65 -16.70 3.12
C GLY A 17 -13.03 -16.62 2.44
N ALA A 18 -13.39 -15.49 1.85
CA ALA A 18 -14.59 -15.37 1.02
C ALA A 18 -14.45 -16.07 -0.35
N GLU A 19 -13.23 -16.07 -0.91
CA GLU A 19 -12.97 -16.49 -2.30
C GLU A 19 -11.91 -17.60 -2.40
N VAL A 20 -11.17 -17.86 -1.32
CA VAL A 20 -10.04 -18.81 -1.31
C VAL A 20 -10.18 -19.79 -0.13
N GLU A 21 -9.88 -21.07 -0.39
CA GLU A 21 -9.74 -22.07 0.68
C GLU A 21 -8.50 -21.75 1.53
N VAL A 22 -8.70 -21.55 2.84
CA VAL A 22 -7.61 -21.22 3.76
C VAL A 22 -7.00 -22.50 4.35
N ASP A 23 -5.84 -22.88 3.82
CA ASP A 23 -5.06 -24.04 4.27
C ASP A 23 -4.68 -23.93 5.76
N ASP A 24 -4.86 -25.01 6.52
CA ASP A 24 -4.58 -25.03 7.96
C ASP A 24 -3.11 -24.73 8.30
N LEU A 25 -2.16 -25.05 7.42
CA LEU A 25 -0.74 -24.74 7.60
C LEU A 25 -0.45 -23.23 7.46
N ILE A 26 -1.34 -22.43 6.86
CA ILE A 26 -1.13 -20.98 6.80
C ILE A 26 -1.07 -20.35 8.19
N LYS A 27 -1.68 -21.00 9.20
CA LYS A 27 -1.68 -20.51 10.59
C LYS A 27 -0.27 -20.40 11.18
N ILE A 28 0.74 -21.04 10.60
CA ILE A 28 2.14 -20.91 11.07
C ILE A 28 2.98 -19.96 10.21
N GLU A 29 2.43 -19.31 9.19
CA GLU A 29 3.17 -18.43 8.29
C GLU A 29 3.82 -17.25 9.04
N TRP A 30 3.19 -16.73 10.09
CA TRP A 30 3.78 -15.68 10.93
C TRP A 30 5.19 -16.01 11.44
N ALA A 31 5.51 -17.30 11.63
CA ALA A 31 6.78 -17.74 12.18
C ALA A 31 7.95 -17.65 11.19
N ARG A 32 7.67 -17.49 9.88
CA ARG A 32 8.71 -17.42 8.84
C ARG A 32 8.91 -16.02 8.25
N ILE A 33 8.12 -15.02 8.66
CA ILE A 33 8.19 -13.67 8.10
C ILE A 33 9.32 -12.88 8.79
N PRO A 34 10.45 -12.60 8.10
CA PRO A 34 11.60 -11.94 8.74
C PRO A 34 11.27 -10.50 9.17
N HIS A 35 10.39 -9.82 8.44
CA HIS A 35 9.98 -8.45 8.74
C HIS A 35 9.26 -8.29 10.08
N PHE A 36 8.77 -9.37 10.70
CA PHE A 36 8.18 -9.31 12.04
C PHE A 36 9.22 -9.13 13.16
N TYR A 37 10.49 -9.32 12.84
CA TYR A 37 11.61 -9.02 13.73
C TYR A 37 12.14 -7.58 13.57
N TYR A 38 11.47 -6.77 12.73
CA TYR A 38 11.73 -5.35 12.56
C TYR A 38 10.62 -4.58 13.30
N ASN A 39 10.93 -3.38 13.79
CA ASN A 39 9.96 -2.59 14.53
C ASN A 39 8.98 -1.88 13.60
N PHE A 40 7.78 -2.46 13.44
CA PHE A 40 6.65 -1.86 12.71
C PHE A 40 7.01 -1.40 11.28
N TYR A 41 7.80 -2.18 10.57
CA TYR A 41 8.31 -1.80 9.24
C TYR A 41 7.27 -1.98 8.11
N VAL A 42 6.51 -3.08 8.15
CA VAL A 42 5.74 -3.57 7.00
C VAL A 42 4.63 -2.63 6.50
N TYR A 43 4.05 -1.78 7.35
CA TYR A 43 2.97 -0.88 6.94
C TYR A 43 3.45 0.15 5.91
N GLN A 44 4.76 0.45 5.89
CA GLN A 44 5.37 1.41 4.98
C GLN A 44 5.27 0.98 3.52
N TYR A 45 5.15 -0.32 3.24
CA TYR A 45 4.92 -0.80 1.88
C TYR A 45 3.53 -0.39 1.37
N ALA A 46 2.49 -0.57 2.20
CA ALA A 46 1.12 -0.23 1.84
C ALA A 46 0.94 1.29 1.68
N THR A 47 1.51 2.10 2.57
CA THR A 47 1.46 3.56 2.43
C THR A 47 2.33 4.06 1.29
N GLY A 48 3.49 3.43 1.05
CA GLY A 48 4.40 3.76 -0.05
C GLY A 48 3.79 3.50 -1.43
N ILE A 49 3.18 2.34 -1.65
CA ILE A 49 2.49 2.05 -2.92
C ILE A 49 1.28 2.96 -3.12
N SER A 50 0.55 3.28 -2.05
CA SER A 50 -0.59 4.20 -2.11
C SER A 50 -0.15 5.61 -2.52
N ALA A 51 0.91 6.12 -1.90
CA ALA A 51 1.50 7.41 -2.27
C ALA A 51 2.04 7.41 -3.71
N SER A 52 2.68 6.32 -4.14
CA SER A 52 3.18 6.17 -5.50
C SER A 52 2.06 6.19 -6.54
N ALA A 53 0.95 5.51 -6.28
CA ALA A 53 -0.22 5.51 -7.18
C ALA A 53 -0.81 6.91 -7.32
N ALA A 54 -0.99 7.62 -6.20
CA ALA A 54 -1.49 9.00 -6.20
C ALA A 54 -0.56 9.96 -6.96
N LEU A 55 0.76 9.92 -6.70
CA LEU A 55 1.74 10.74 -7.43
C LEU A 55 1.73 10.46 -8.93
N ALA A 56 1.68 9.18 -9.32
CA ALA A 56 1.62 8.79 -10.73
C ALA A 56 0.34 9.30 -11.40
N SER A 57 -0.82 9.17 -10.74
CA SER A 57 -2.10 9.70 -11.23
C SER A 57 -2.02 11.21 -11.46
N GLN A 58 -1.51 11.97 -10.49
CA GLN A 58 -1.34 13.43 -10.61
C GLN A 58 -0.43 13.81 -11.78
N ILE A 59 0.68 13.08 -11.99
CA ILE A 59 1.57 13.33 -13.13
C ILE A 59 0.83 13.14 -14.46
N VAL A 60 0.01 12.11 -14.58
CA VAL A 60 -0.76 11.82 -15.80
C VAL A 60 -1.88 12.84 -16.01
N SER A 61 -2.60 13.24 -14.95
CA SER A 61 -3.78 14.10 -15.06
C SER A 61 -3.47 15.60 -15.07
N GLU A 62 -2.51 16.06 -14.27
CA GLU A 62 -2.15 17.48 -14.15
C GLU A 62 -0.99 17.88 -15.06
N GLY A 63 -0.13 16.92 -15.43
CA GLY A 63 1.03 17.16 -16.28
C GLY A 63 2.14 17.95 -15.58
N GLN A 64 2.63 19.01 -16.23
CA GLN A 64 3.85 19.72 -15.84
C GLN A 64 3.89 20.19 -14.36
N PRO A 65 2.81 20.75 -13.77
CA PRO A 65 2.80 21.14 -12.36
C PRO A 65 3.10 19.98 -11.40
N ALA A 66 2.52 18.80 -11.63
CA ALA A 66 2.76 17.62 -10.80
C ALA A 66 4.17 17.05 -11.02
N VAL A 67 4.69 17.08 -12.25
CA VAL A 67 6.08 16.71 -12.55
C VAL A 67 7.06 17.57 -11.76
N GLU A 68 6.82 18.88 -11.67
CA GLU A 68 7.66 19.80 -10.90
C GLU A 68 7.60 19.53 -9.40
N ARG A 69 6.42 19.26 -8.83
CA ARG A 69 6.27 18.83 -7.43
C ARG A 69 7.05 17.54 -7.17
N TYR A 70 6.90 16.54 -8.03
CA TYR A 70 7.60 15.26 -7.89
C TYR A 70 9.12 15.40 -8.01
N ARG A 71 9.62 16.24 -8.93
CA ARG A 71 11.07 16.52 -9.03
C ARG A 71 11.62 17.21 -7.80
N ARG A 72 10.87 18.14 -7.18
CA ARG A 72 11.26 18.74 -5.89
C ARG A 72 11.31 17.69 -4.78
N PHE A 73 10.31 16.81 -4.71
CA PHE A 73 10.30 15.69 -3.76
C PHE A 73 11.51 14.75 -3.93
N LEU A 74 11.88 14.41 -5.16
CA LEU A 74 13.09 13.61 -5.39
C LEU A 74 14.38 14.34 -4.98
N ALA A 75 14.43 15.65 -5.23
CA ALA A 75 15.59 16.48 -4.89
C ALA A 75 15.73 16.73 -3.38
N SER A 76 14.66 16.60 -2.58
CA SER A 76 14.71 16.83 -1.14
C SER A 76 15.42 15.70 -0.38
N GLY A 77 15.45 14.48 -0.92
CA GLY A 77 16.01 13.32 -0.22
C GLY A 77 15.36 13.17 1.17
N SER A 78 16.16 12.83 2.18
CA SER A 78 15.72 12.67 3.57
C SER A 78 15.80 13.98 4.38
N SER A 79 15.54 15.13 3.77
CA SER A 79 15.71 16.44 4.42
C SER A 79 14.66 16.75 5.50
N ASP A 80 13.52 16.05 5.50
CA ASP A 80 12.42 16.25 6.44
C ASP A 80 11.64 14.93 6.65
N TYR A 81 10.62 14.95 7.51
CA TYR A 81 9.71 13.83 7.73
C TYR A 81 8.99 13.44 6.44
N SER A 82 8.94 12.13 6.16
CA SER A 82 8.34 11.61 4.92
C SER A 82 6.89 12.06 4.70
N ILE A 83 6.11 12.22 5.77
CA ILE A 83 4.72 12.71 5.68
C ILE A 83 4.64 14.19 5.25
N ALA A 84 5.60 15.03 5.66
CA ALA A 84 5.67 16.42 5.24
C ALA A 84 6.12 16.52 3.78
N LEU A 85 7.19 15.78 3.42
CA LEU A 85 7.70 15.73 2.04
C LEU A 85 6.64 15.24 1.03
N LEU A 86 5.87 14.20 1.40
CA LEU A 86 4.78 13.71 0.55
C LEU A 86 3.63 14.72 0.46
N ARG A 87 3.29 15.42 1.55
CA ARG A 87 2.27 16.46 1.53
C ARG A 87 2.66 17.58 0.57
N ASP A 88 3.92 18.02 0.59
CA ASP A 88 4.44 19.02 -0.35
C ASP A 88 4.47 18.53 -1.81
N ALA A 89 4.59 17.22 -2.01
CA ALA A 89 4.47 16.58 -3.31
C ALA A 89 3.01 16.47 -3.81
N GLY A 90 2.02 16.71 -2.93
CA GLY A 90 0.59 16.63 -3.24
C GLY A 90 -0.11 15.38 -2.68
N VAL A 91 0.50 14.65 -1.74
CA VAL A 91 -0.09 13.43 -1.14
C VAL A 91 -0.11 13.54 0.39
N ASP A 92 -1.30 13.63 0.98
CA ASP A 92 -1.44 13.64 2.44
C ASP A 92 -1.80 12.26 3.01
N LEU A 93 -0.79 11.55 3.54
CA LEU A 93 -0.98 10.25 4.18
C LEU A 93 -1.69 10.31 5.56
N SER A 94 -2.08 11.50 6.04
CA SER A 94 -2.92 11.61 7.25
C SER A 94 -4.42 11.48 6.94
N THR A 95 -4.81 11.42 5.67
CA THR A 95 -6.18 11.21 5.22
C THR A 95 -6.33 9.81 4.60
N PRO A 96 -7.56 9.26 4.48
CA PRO A 96 -7.77 7.98 3.81
C PRO A 96 -7.62 8.05 2.29
N GLU A 97 -7.57 9.25 1.71
CA GLU A 97 -7.65 9.50 0.27
C GLU A 97 -6.56 8.77 -0.54
N PRO A 98 -5.27 8.79 -0.18
CA PRO A 98 -4.24 8.11 -0.99
C PRO A 98 -4.45 6.60 -1.08
N ILE A 99 -4.97 5.99 0.00
CA ILE A 99 -5.29 4.55 0.02
C ILE A 99 -6.48 4.27 -0.89
N GLN A 100 -7.53 5.10 -0.82
CA GLN A 100 -8.71 4.94 -1.67
C GLN A 100 -8.34 5.06 -3.16
N GLN A 101 -7.56 6.07 -3.55
CA GLN A 101 -7.11 6.25 -4.93
C GLN A 101 -6.31 5.04 -5.47
N ALA A 102 -5.49 4.42 -4.62
CA ALA A 102 -4.75 3.21 -4.99
C ALA A 102 -5.68 2.00 -5.19
N LEU A 103 -6.68 1.84 -4.33
CA LEU A 103 -7.71 0.80 -4.49
C LEU A 103 -8.58 1.04 -5.74
N ASP A 104 -8.96 2.28 -6.02
CA ASP A 104 -9.71 2.64 -7.23
C ASP A 104 -8.90 2.33 -8.49
N THR A 105 -7.59 2.61 -8.47
CA THR A 105 -6.67 2.24 -9.56
C THR A 105 -6.59 0.73 -9.75
N PHE A 106 -6.50 -0.03 -8.66
CA PHE A 106 -6.51 -1.50 -8.71
C PHE A 106 -7.83 -2.02 -9.30
N SER A 107 -8.96 -1.51 -8.83
CA SER A 107 -10.30 -1.88 -9.34
C SER A 107 -10.41 -1.59 -10.84
N HIS A 108 -9.95 -0.44 -11.29
CA HIS A 108 -10.01 -0.07 -12.70
C HIS A 108 -9.21 -1.03 -13.60
N TYR A 109 -8.02 -1.46 -13.16
CA TYR A 109 -7.25 -2.44 -13.92
C TYR A 109 -7.84 -3.84 -13.85
N LEU A 110 -8.49 -4.20 -12.73
CA LEU A 110 -9.22 -5.45 -12.62
C LEU A 110 -10.40 -5.49 -13.60
N ASP A 111 -11.22 -4.44 -13.67
CA ASP A 111 -12.34 -4.33 -14.62
C ASP A 111 -11.85 -4.46 -16.07
N GLN A 112 -10.72 -3.84 -16.40
CA GLN A 112 -10.11 -3.97 -17.72
C GLN A 112 -9.69 -5.41 -18.02
N LEU A 113 -9.04 -6.08 -17.06
CA LEU A 113 -8.64 -7.47 -17.21
C LEU A 113 -9.86 -8.38 -17.43
N GLU A 114 -10.93 -8.20 -16.64
CA GLU A 114 -12.17 -8.95 -16.78
C GLU A 114 -12.82 -8.76 -18.15
N SER A 115 -12.77 -7.54 -18.72
CA SER A 115 -13.31 -7.27 -20.06
C SER A 115 -12.54 -7.92 -21.21
N LEU A 116 -11.30 -8.36 -20.95
CA LEU A 116 -10.42 -9.01 -21.94
C LEU A 116 -10.49 -10.55 -21.88
N LEU A 117 -11.10 -11.12 -20.84
CA LEU A 117 -11.29 -12.56 -20.63
C LEU A 117 -12.65 -13.03 -21.18
#